data_AF-A0A0C9QZS7-F1
#
_entry.id   AF-A0A0C9QZS7-F1
#
_cell.length_a   1.000
_cell.length_b   1.000
_cell.length_c   1.000
_cell.angle_alpha   90.00
_cell.angle_beta   90.00
_cell.angle_gamma   90.00
#
_symmetry.space_group_name_H-M   'P 1'
#
loop_
_entity.id
_entity.type
_entity.pdbx_description
1 polymer ?
#
loop_
_entity_poly.entity_id
_entity_poly.type
_entity_poly.pdbx_seq_one_letter_code
_entity_poly.pdbx_strand_id
1 'polypeptide(L)'
;RLVHYMAGYVARKFLTRNKCEHCRSLLLQNSNVSSRVSKFTEICDRGGLLYPSKLLFEAVKKLEGIFTIFFSQEELCSDSIVDVMILVKAKFGYAIGCKLHADDFTSAVVRFYVLTRLHFYVKGLNQSREARRKRKLHLKVSRCS
;
A
#
# COMPACT_ATOMS: atom_id res chain seq x y z
N ARG A 1 2.39 11.24 3.03
CA ARG A 1 3.79 10.90 3.41
C ARG A 1 4.04 9.40 3.24
N LEU A 2 3.40 8.50 4.01
CA LEU A 2 3.52 7.03 3.80
C LEU A 2 2.90 6.51 2.48
N VAL A 3 1.72 7.02 2.13
CA VAL A 3 1.00 6.63 0.88
C VAL A 3 1.84 6.88 -0.37
N HIS A 4 2.63 7.95 -0.39
CA HIS A 4 3.49 8.29 -1.52
C HIS A 4 4.65 7.30 -1.67
N TYR A 5 5.27 6.90 -0.56
CA TYR A 5 6.27 5.83 -0.53
C TYR A 5 5.69 4.50 -1.00
N MET A 6 4.49 4.13 -0.52
CA MET A 6 3.79 2.92 -0.97
C MET A 6 3.48 2.95 -2.46
N ALA A 7 3.07 4.10 -3.01
CA ALA A 7 2.85 4.26 -4.44
C ALA A 7 4.14 4.10 -5.25
N GLY A 8 5.28 4.59 -4.77
CA GLY A 8 6.59 4.33 -5.36
C GLY A 8 6.99 2.85 -5.29
N TYR A 9 6.67 2.15 -4.20
CA TYR A 9 6.89 0.71 -4.05
C TYR A 9 6.04 -0.11 -5.05
N VAL A 10 4.77 0.27 -5.21
CA VAL A 10 3.88 -0.30 -6.25
C VAL A 10 4.46 -0.04 -7.64
N ALA A 11 4.87 1.20 -7.96
CA ALA A 11 5.49 1.53 -9.24
C ALA A 11 6.69 0.62 -9.53
N ARG A 12 7.62 0.48 -8.56
CA ARG A 12 8.80 -0.39 -8.70
C ARG A 12 8.45 -1.83 -9.05
N LYS A 13 7.42 -2.39 -8.41
CA LYS A 13 6.97 -3.76 -8.65
C LYS A 13 6.52 -3.97 -10.10
N PHE A 14 5.81 -3.01 -10.68
CA PHE A 14 5.24 -3.15 -12.01
C PHE A 14 6.18 -2.68 -13.12
N LEU A 15 7.10 -1.76 -12.85
CA LEU A 15 8.12 -1.36 -13.83
C LEU A 15 9.11 -2.46 -14.17
N THR A 16 9.35 -3.40 -13.24
CA THR A 16 10.26 -4.54 -13.44
C THR A 16 9.59 -5.74 -14.12
N ARG A 17 8.24 -5.79 -14.12
CA ARG A 17 7.47 -6.96 -14.57
C ARG A 17 6.61 -6.71 -15.80
N ASN A 18 6.15 -5.48 -15.99
CA ASN A 18 5.28 -5.14 -17.10
C ASN A 18 6.10 -4.89 -18.37
N LYS A 19 5.75 -5.55 -19.48
CA LYS A 19 6.39 -5.40 -20.79
C LYS A 19 5.80 -4.25 -21.61
N CYS A 20 4.62 -3.72 -21.23
CA CYS A 20 3.97 -2.64 -21.96
C CYS A 20 4.55 -1.28 -21.56
N GLU A 21 5.33 -0.67 -22.45
CA GLU A 21 5.95 0.65 -22.24
C GLU A 21 4.92 1.76 -21.94
N HIS A 22 3.75 1.71 -22.57
CA HIS A 22 2.68 2.69 -22.30
C HIS A 22 2.12 2.55 -20.88
N CYS A 23 2.01 1.34 -20.34
CA CYS A 23 1.58 1.17 -18.95
C CYS A 23 2.67 1.64 -17.99
N ARG A 24 3.95 1.40 -18.32
CA ARG A 24 5.10 1.83 -17.51
C ARG A 24 5.19 3.35 -17.42
N SER A 25 5.01 4.05 -18.54
CA SER A 25 5.06 5.52 -18.57
C SER A 25 3.96 6.17 -17.73
N LEU A 26 2.82 5.51 -17.56
CA LEU A 26 1.72 5.98 -16.70
C LEU A 26 2.00 5.81 -15.20
N LEU A 27 3.01 5.05 -14.80
CA LEU A 27 3.33 4.80 -13.38
C LEU A 27 4.21 5.86 -12.75
N LEU A 28 5.04 6.54 -13.53
CA LEU A 28 6.04 7.50 -13.05
C LEU A 28 5.74 8.91 -13.54
N GLN A 29 6.12 9.89 -12.74
CA GLN A 29 6.18 11.28 -13.17
C GLN A 29 7.61 11.62 -13.57
N ASN A 30 7.78 12.53 -14.53
CA ASN A 30 9.10 13.13 -14.78
C ASN A 30 9.56 13.86 -13.52
N SER A 31 10.82 13.63 -13.12
CA SER A 31 11.46 14.12 -11.89
C SER A 31 11.41 15.65 -11.71
N ASN A 32 11.07 16.40 -12.75
CA ASN A 32 11.08 17.86 -12.75
C ASN A 32 9.81 18.52 -12.20
N VAL A 33 8.83 17.75 -11.72
CA VAL A 33 7.59 18.31 -11.20
C VAL A 33 7.51 18.11 -9.68
N SER A 34 8.14 19.03 -8.95
CA SER A 34 8.00 19.12 -7.50
C SER A 34 6.55 19.44 -7.14
N SER A 35 5.86 18.48 -6.51
CA SER A 35 4.56 18.74 -5.89
C SER A 35 4.76 18.78 -4.37
N ARG A 36 3.99 19.58 -3.62
CA ARG A 36 4.14 19.63 -2.14
C ARG A 36 4.01 18.27 -1.44
N VAL A 37 3.45 17.26 -2.13
CA VAL A 37 3.24 15.88 -1.66
C VAL A 37 4.55 15.07 -1.65
N SER A 38 5.55 15.44 -2.46
CA SER A 38 6.84 14.73 -2.59
C SER A 38 7.84 15.04 -1.49
N LYS A 39 7.66 16.09 -0.67
CA LYS A 39 8.66 16.54 0.31
C LYS A 39 9.19 15.46 1.26
N PHE A 40 8.35 14.51 1.70
CA PHE A 40 8.83 13.39 2.55
C PHE A 40 9.64 12.37 1.76
N THR A 41 9.22 12.07 0.53
CA THR A 41 9.96 11.21 -0.39
C THR A 41 11.30 11.85 -0.71
N GLU A 42 11.34 13.15 -1.03
CA GLU A 42 12.57 13.93 -1.27
C GLU A 42 13.53 13.91 -0.08
N ILE A 43 13.03 14.05 1.16
CA ILE A 43 13.87 14.00 2.37
C ILE A 43 14.47 12.59 2.60
N CYS A 44 13.75 11.54 2.22
CA CYS A 44 14.23 10.16 2.35
C CYS A 44 14.97 9.65 1.09
N ASP A 45 14.95 10.42 0.00
CA ASP A 45 15.53 10.03 -1.27
C ASP A 45 17.04 10.24 -1.24
N ARG A 46 17.78 9.17 -1.55
CA ARG A 46 19.24 9.20 -1.73
C ARG A 46 19.61 8.99 -3.20
N GLY A 47 18.72 9.38 -4.12
CA GLY A 47 18.88 9.25 -5.56
C GLY A 47 18.33 7.94 -6.16
N GLY A 48 17.42 7.27 -5.45
CA GLY A 48 16.93 5.93 -5.85
C GLY A 48 15.45 5.69 -5.63
N LEU A 49 14.70 6.64 -5.06
CA LEU A 49 13.25 6.49 -4.92
C LEU A 49 12.53 6.85 -6.23
N LEU A 50 11.45 6.11 -6.50
CA LEU A 50 10.60 6.34 -7.65
C LEU A 50 9.50 7.33 -7.27
N TYR A 51 9.31 8.35 -8.10
CA TYR A 51 8.24 9.33 -7.99
C TYR A 51 7.02 8.83 -8.77
N PRO A 52 5.99 8.27 -8.10
CA PRO A 52 4.81 7.78 -8.77
C PRO A 52 4.05 8.92 -9.45
N SER A 53 3.39 8.61 -10.56
CA SER A 53 2.48 9.53 -11.24
C SER A 53 1.33 9.94 -10.32
N LYS A 54 0.72 11.10 -10.60
CA LYS A 54 -0.47 11.56 -9.88
C LYS A 54 -1.61 10.52 -9.89
N LEU A 55 -1.81 9.84 -11.03
CA LEU A 55 -2.80 8.78 -11.17
C LEU A 55 -2.53 7.64 -10.19
N LEU A 56 -1.30 7.12 -10.18
CA LEU A 56 -0.92 6.02 -9.29
C LEU A 56 -0.99 6.44 -7.82
N PHE A 57 -0.58 7.66 -7.50
CA PHE A 57 -0.66 8.19 -6.14
C PHE A 57 -2.11 8.26 -5.63
N GLU A 58 -3.03 8.86 -6.40
CA GLU A 58 -4.43 8.97 -5.98
C GLU A 58 -5.12 7.59 -5.93
N ALA A 59 -4.77 6.68 -6.84
CA ALA A 59 -5.23 5.30 -6.79
C ALA A 59 -4.78 4.59 -5.49
N VAL A 60 -3.49 4.63 -5.17
CA VAL A 60 -2.97 4.01 -3.93
C VAL A 60 -3.54 4.69 -2.68
N LYS A 61 -3.74 6.01 -2.70
CA LYS A 61 -4.42 6.74 -1.62
C LYS A 61 -5.86 6.28 -1.43
N LYS A 62 -6.59 6.06 -2.52
CA LYS A 62 -7.96 5.51 -2.47
C LYS A 62 -7.97 4.11 -1.88
N LEU A 63 -7.04 3.23 -2.30
CA LEU A 63 -6.92 1.89 -1.74
C LEU A 63 -6.60 1.92 -0.24
N GLU A 64 -5.68 2.78 0.21
CA GLU A 64 -5.37 2.93 1.64
C GLU A 64 -6.60 3.41 2.41
N GLY A 65 -7.37 4.35 1.85
CA GLY A 65 -8.61 4.81 2.45
C GLY A 65 -9.64 3.69 2.62
N ILE A 66 -9.86 2.89 1.57
CA ILE A 66 -10.77 1.74 1.63
C ILE A 66 -10.29 0.71 2.66
N PHE A 67 -9.00 0.36 2.64
CA PHE A 67 -8.40 -0.59 3.58
C PHE A 67 -8.53 -0.11 5.03
N THR A 68 -8.26 1.17 5.28
CA THR A 68 -8.35 1.78 6.61
C THR A 68 -9.78 1.80 7.12
N ILE A 69 -10.75 2.18 6.27
CA ILE A 69 -12.16 2.17 6.66
C ILE A 69 -12.59 0.76 7.06
N PHE A 70 -12.26 -0.25 6.24
CA PHE A 70 -12.62 -1.65 6.52
C PHE A 70 -12.06 -2.12 7.88
N PHE A 71 -10.75 -2.05 8.09
CA PHE A 71 -10.11 -2.53 9.33
C PHE A 71 -10.24 -1.57 10.53
N SER A 72 -10.97 -0.46 10.37
CA SER A 72 -11.41 0.37 11.50
C SER A 72 -12.76 -0.07 12.06
N GLN A 73 -13.53 -0.83 11.28
CA GLN A 73 -14.89 -1.28 11.62
C GLN A 73 -14.92 -2.78 11.88
N GLU A 74 -14.09 -3.54 11.15
CA GLU A 74 -14.08 -5.00 11.18
C GLU A 74 -12.83 -5.55 11.88
N GLU A 75 -13.00 -6.65 12.61
CA GLU A 75 -11.88 -7.44 13.11
C GLU A 75 -11.29 -8.32 12.01
N LEU A 76 -9.98 -8.57 12.09
CA LEU A 76 -9.32 -9.48 11.16
C LEU A 76 -9.80 -10.92 11.35
N CYS A 77 -10.37 -11.51 10.30
CA CYS A 77 -10.80 -12.89 10.21
C CYS A 77 -10.26 -13.57 8.93
N SER A 78 -10.62 -14.85 8.73
CA SER A 78 -10.26 -15.63 7.54
C SER A 78 -10.74 -15.00 6.23
N ASP A 79 -11.92 -14.37 6.28
CA ASP A 79 -12.62 -13.89 5.08
C ASP A 79 -12.33 -12.42 4.77
N SER A 80 -11.63 -11.71 5.66
CA SER A 80 -11.35 -10.28 5.51
C SER A 80 -10.70 -9.93 4.17
N ILE A 81 -9.89 -10.82 3.58
CA ILE A 81 -9.28 -10.57 2.27
C ILE A 81 -10.33 -10.53 1.15
N VAL A 82 -11.33 -11.40 1.20
CA VAL A 82 -12.41 -11.46 0.21
C VAL A 82 -13.29 -10.23 0.36
N ASP A 83 -13.67 -9.91 1.60
CA ASP A 83 -14.55 -8.77 1.90
C ASP A 83 -13.91 -7.43 1.51
N VAL A 84 -12.62 -7.25 1.80
CA VAL A 84 -11.86 -6.07 1.36
C VAL A 84 -11.83 -6.00 -0.17
N MET A 85 -11.63 -7.11 -0.87
CA MET A 85 -11.61 -7.11 -2.34
C MET A 85 -12.98 -6.77 -2.94
N ILE A 86 -14.07 -7.23 -2.33
CA ILE A 86 -15.44 -6.86 -2.71
C ILE A 86 -15.64 -5.35 -2.52
N LEU A 87 -15.25 -4.81 -1.36
CA LEU A 87 -15.36 -3.39 -1.08
C LEU A 87 -14.51 -2.53 -2.03
N VAL A 88 -13.30 -2.99 -2.36
CA VAL A 88 -12.43 -2.33 -3.35
C VAL A 88 -13.09 -2.34 -4.72
N LYS A 89 -13.62 -3.47 -5.19
CA LYS A 89 -14.34 -3.55 -6.47
C LYS A 89 -15.50 -2.55 -6.54
N ALA A 90 -16.22 -2.36 -5.44
CA ALA A 90 -17.35 -1.43 -5.37
C ALA A 90 -16.93 0.06 -5.31
N LYS A 91 -15.80 0.39 -4.67
CA LYS A 91 -15.46 1.79 -4.32
C LYS A 91 -14.22 2.35 -5.00
N PHE A 92 -13.40 1.54 -5.68
CA PHE A 92 -12.11 1.98 -6.19
C PHE A 92 -12.25 3.02 -7.29
N GLY A 93 -12.95 2.70 -8.38
CA GLY A 93 -13.30 3.65 -9.45
C GLY A 93 -12.11 4.22 -10.23
N TYR A 94 -10.92 3.61 -10.16
CA TYR A 94 -9.74 4.01 -10.95
C TYR A 94 -9.46 2.96 -12.03
N ALA A 95 -9.05 3.44 -13.20
CA ALA A 95 -8.43 2.64 -14.25
C ALA A 95 -6.94 3.03 -14.34
N ILE A 96 -6.06 2.05 -14.17
CA ILE A 96 -4.62 2.18 -14.28
C ILE A 96 -4.18 1.36 -15.48
N GLY A 97 -3.37 1.95 -16.37
CA GLY A 97 -2.85 1.28 -17.55
C GLY A 97 -3.33 1.93 -18.84
N CYS A 98 -2.79 1.48 -19.97
CA CYS A 98 -3.24 1.96 -21.27
C CYS A 98 -4.59 1.34 -21.65
N LYS A 99 -5.24 1.87 -22.68
CA LYS A 99 -6.58 1.44 -23.13
C LYS A 99 -6.73 -0.08 -23.35
N LEU A 100 -5.64 -0.75 -23.73
CA LEU A 100 -5.64 -2.20 -24.00
C LEU A 100 -5.50 -3.06 -22.73
N HIS A 101 -4.87 -2.54 -21.68
CA HIS A 101 -4.50 -3.31 -20.50
C HIS A 101 -5.10 -2.75 -19.22
N ALA A 102 -5.99 -1.75 -19.30
CA ALA A 102 -6.47 -1.01 -18.14
C ALA A 102 -7.07 -1.94 -17.09
N ASP A 103 -7.94 -2.87 -17.47
CA ASP A 103 -8.64 -3.74 -16.52
C ASP A 103 -7.69 -4.74 -15.84
N ASP A 104 -6.89 -5.46 -16.63
CA ASP A 104 -5.94 -6.43 -16.12
C ASP A 104 -4.85 -5.78 -15.25
N PHE A 105 -4.33 -4.64 -15.71
CA PHE A 105 -3.28 -3.93 -15.00
C PHE A 105 -3.79 -3.31 -13.70
N THR A 106 -4.99 -2.74 -13.72
CA THR A 106 -5.68 -2.26 -12.52
C THR A 106 -5.88 -3.39 -11.52
N SER A 107 -6.41 -4.53 -11.97
CA SER A 107 -6.65 -5.71 -11.14
C SER A 107 -5.36 -6.22 -10.50
N ALA A 108 -4.26 -6.26 -11.27
CA ALA A 108 -2.95 -6.65 -10.78
C ALA A 108 -2.42 -5.69 -9.71
N VAL A 109 -2.55 -4.37 -9.93
CA VAL A 109 -2.13 -3.33 -8.96
C VAL A 109 -2.94 -3.44 -7.67
N VAL A 110 -4.27 -3.57 -7.77
CA VAL A 110 -5.16 -3.72 -6.62
C VAL A 110 -4.78 -4.96 -5.82
N ARG A 111 -4.68 -6.13 -6.48
CA ARG A 111 -4.31 -7.39 -5.83
C ARG A 111 -2.98 -7.28 -5.11
N PHE A 112 -1.96 -6.73 -5.77
CA PHE A 112 -0.64 -6.57 -5.18
C PHE A 112 -0.68 -5.65 -3.95
N TYR A 113 -1.35 -4.51 -4.05
CA TYR A 113 -1.41 -3.55 -2.96
C TYR A 113 -2.17 -4.12 -1.76
N VAL A 114 -3.36 -4.69 -1.95
CA VAL A 114 -4.19 -5.24 -0.85
C VAL A 114 -3.45 -6.35 -0.10
N LEU A 115 -2.83 -7.29 -0.83
CA LEU A 115 -2.05 -8.37 -0.21
C LEU A 115 -0.85 -7.83 0.58
N THR A 116 -0.12 -6.88 -0.01
CA THR A 116 1.03 -6.25 0.65
C THR A 116 0.60 -5.52 1.91
N ARG A 117 -0.51 -4.78 1.85
CA ARG A 117 -1.02 -4.01 2.97
C ARG A 117 -1.52 -4.90 4.10
N LEU A 118 -2.23 -5.97 3.76
CA LEU A 118 -2.69 -6.98 4.72
C LEU A 118 -1.51 -7.66 5.41
N HIS A 119 -0.46 -8.04 4.66
CA HIS A 119 0.76 -8.60 5.24
C HIS A 119 1.36 -7.67 6.31
N PHE A 120 1.54 -6.38 6.00
CA PHE A 120 2.08 -5.42 6.95
C PHE A 120 1.15 -5.19 8.15
N TYR A 121 -0.16 -5.19 7.93
CA TYR A 121 -1.16 -5.06 8.99
C TYR A 121 -1.08 -6.23 9.97
N VAL A 122 -1.12 -7.46 9.47
CA VAL A 122 -1.00 -8.70 10.28
C VAL A 122 0.34 -8.73 11.02
N LYS A 123 1.43 -8.37 10.34
CA LYS A 123 2.76 -8.27 10.97
C LYS A 123 2.75 -7.31 12.16
N GLY A 124 2.13 -6.14 12.01
CA GLY A 124 2.00 -5.14 13.09
C GLY A 124 1.14 -5.64 14.28
N LEU A 125 0.04 -6.34 14.00
CA LEU A 125 -0.78 -6.97 15.04
C LEU A 125 0.01 -8.03 15.82
N ASN A 126 0.76 -8.87 15.13
CA ASN A 126 1.56 -9.92 15.75
C ASN A 126 2.68 -9.34 16.63
N GLN A 127 3.39 -8.32 16.17
CA GLN A 127 4.41 -7.62 16.96
C GLN A 127 3.81 -6.99 18.23
N SER A 128 2.62 -6.40 18.12
CA SER A 128 1.91 -5.79 19.27
C SER A 128 1.50 -6.84 20.31
N ARG A 129 0.99 -8.00 19.86
CA ARG A 129 0.64 -9.14 20.72
C ARG A 129 1.87 -9.69 21.44
N GLU A 130 2.98 -9.85 20.75
CA GLU A 130 4.24 -10.32 21.33
C GLU A 130 4.79 -9.34 22.37
N ALA A 131 4.81 -8.03 22.07
CA ALA A 131 5.23 -7.00 23.00
C ALA A 131 4.35 -6.98 24.27
N ARG A 132 3.04 -7.15 24.13
CA ARG A 132 2.11 -7.29 25.28
C ARG A 132 2.41 -8.54 26.10
N ARG A 133 2.71 -9.67 25.48
CA ARG A 133 3.09 -10.91 26.17
C ARG A 133 4.38 -10.73 26.97
N LYS A 134 5.41 -10.14 26.37
CA LYS A 134 6.69 -9.82 27.03
C LYS A 134 6.48 -8.91 28.25
N ARG A 135 5.71 -7.82 28.11
CA ARG A 135 5.38 -6.93 29.24
C ARG A 135 4.70 -7.66 30.40
N LYS A 136 3.72 -8.54 30.11
CA LYS A 136 3.06 -9.35 31.15
C LYS A 136 4.04 -10.28 31.87
N LEU A 137 5.04 -10.84 31.17
CA LEU A 137 6.08 -11.67 31.78
C LEU A 137 6.96 -10.85 32.73
N HIS A 138 7.46 -9.69 32.29
CA HIS A 138 8.27 -8.80 33.15
C HIS A 138 7.52 -8.37 34.42
N LEU A 139 6.21 -8.07 34.32
CA LEU A 139 5.38 -7.74 35.48
C LEU A 139 5.21 -8.91 36.45
N LYS A 140 5.17 -10.16 35.96
CA LYS A 140 5.12 -11.34 36.84
C LYS A 140 6.45 -11.53 37.58
N VAL A 141 7.58 -11.41 36.88
CA VAL A 141 8.91 -11.55 37.49
C VAL A 141 9.15 -10.48 38.56
N SER A 142 8.81 -9.22 38.27
CA SER A 142 8.94 -8.10 39.22
C SER A 142 8.08 -8.22 40.48
N ARG A 143 7.02 -9.05 40.48
CA ARG A 143 6.16 -9.29 41.65
C ARG A 143 6.60 -10.50 42.49
N CYS A 144 7.54 -11.28 41.98
CA CYS A 144 8.10 -12.45 42.65
C CYS A 144 9.55 -12.23 43.12
N SER A 145 10.02 -10.98 43.07
CA SER A 145 11.33 -10.54 43.57
C SER A 145 11.14 -9.68 44.80
#